data_AF-A0A9D6V0P1-F1
#
_entry.id   AF-A0A9D6V0P1-F1
#
_cell.length_a   1.000
_cell.length_b   1.000
_cell.length_c   1.000
_cell.angle_alpha   90.00
_cell.angle_beta   90.00
_cell.angle_gamma   90.00
#
_symmetry.space_group_name_H-M   'P 1'
#
loop_
_entity.id
_entity.type
_entity.pdbx_description
1 polymer ?
#
loop_
_entity_poly.entity_id
_entity_poly.type
_entity_poly.pdbx_seq_one_letter_code
_entity_poly.pdbx_strand_id
1 'polypeptide(L)'
;MRNSPDNTIPIDPANTAKSARSAANSPSGFLQSWRRISHLIRKEFIQIVRNKQNFGLLMIAPLLQLVVFGYASRLDVKDVTVVVADMDRSALSRQIVDAFSRSGYFKIVDQVNSYDAVDDYMLRGTASMAILIPPDLERQIHGYRTAKVGVLIDGVDTTTAGTVSGYAQSILQGFSLDVMTERVRQMQGHLYDTSNPRIIMPAGTDAGRAWFTPNLNSKSFFVPGVVVLILVA
;
A
#
# COMPACT_ATOMS: atom_id res chain seq x y z
N MET A 1 42.28 77.88 -30.83
CA MET A 1 41.10 78.61 -30.31
C MET A 1 39.94 77.62 -30.35
N ARG A 2 39.23 77.20 -29.31
CA ARG A 2 38.82 77.85 -28.05
C ARG A 2 38.20 76.76 -27.12
N ASN A 3 38.67 76.69 -25.87
CA ASN A 3 38.06 76.23 -24.60
C ASN A 3 37.13 74.99 -24.51
N SER A 4 37.58 73.96 -23.77
CA SER A 4 36.69 73.05 -23.00
C SER A 4 36.40 73.66 -21.63
N PRO A 5 35.13 73.81 -21.19
CA PRO A 5 34.82 74.15 -19.80
C PRO A 5 34.87 72.89 -18.92
N ASP A 6 35.64 73.01 -17.85
CA ASP A 6 35.71 72.10 -16.71
C ASP A 6 34.32 72.02 -16.04
N ASN A 7 33.66 70.87 -16.16
CA ASN A 7 32.33 70.60 -15.59
C ASN A 7 32.49 69.78 -14.30
N THR A 8 32.90 70.44 -13.23
CA THR A 8 32.88 69.88 -11.87
C THR A 8 31.52 70.20 -11.23
N ILE A 9 30.62 69.22 -11.25
CA ILE A 9 29.34 69.29 -10.53
C ILE A 9 29.63 69.29 -9.02
N PRO A 10 29.16 70.27 -8.22
CA PRO A 10 29.34 70.25 -6.77
C PRO A 10 28.54 69.09 -6.17
N ILE A 11 29.23 68.13 -5.57
CA ILE A 11 28.62 67.08 -4.74
C ILE A 11 28.14 67.72 -3.43
N ASP A 12 26.84 68.01 -3.35
CA ASP A 12 26.19 68.54 -2.15
C ASP A 12 26.20 67.47 -1.03
N PRO A 13 26.93 67.68 0.08
CA PRO A 13 27.01 66.73 1.18
C PRO A 13 25.66 66.53 1.89
N ALA A 14 24.72 67.47 1.76
CA ALA A 14 23.40 67.37 2.38
C ALA A 14 22.50 66.33 1.70
N ASN A 15 22.64 66.13 0.39
CA ASN A 15 21.85 65.15 -0.37
C ASN A 15 22.38 63.72 -0.19
N THR A 16 23.71 63.58 -0.05
CA THR A 16 24.39 62.32 0.21
C THR A 16 24.01 61.74 1.59
N ALA A 17 23.89 62.60 2.61
CA ALA A 17 23.48 62.21 3.96
C ALA A 17 21.97 61.84 4.07
N LYS A 18 21.10 62.45 3.26
CA LYS A 18 19.66 62.11 3.21
C LYS A 18 19.41 60.77 2.51
N SER A 19 20.14 60.47 1.44
CA SER A 19 20.06 59.19 0.73
C SER A 19 20.47 58.01 1.63
N ALA A 20 21.54 58.16 2.41
CA ALA A 20 22.02 57.12 3.31
C ALA A 20 21.08 56.81 4.49
N ARG A 21 20.26 57.78 4.95
CA ARG A 21 19.32 57.58 6.06
C ARG A 21 18.00 56.91 5.65
N SER A 22 17.61 56.99 4.37
CA SER A 22 16.35 56.40 3.89
C SER A 22 16.42 54.88 3.66
N ALA A 23 17.62 54.31 3.51
CA ALA A 23 17.82 52.88 3.29
C ALA A 23 17.86 52.05 4.58
N ALA A 24 17.96 52.69 5.75
CA ALA A 24 18.29 52.00 7.01
C ALA A 24 17.08 51.54 7.84
N ASN A 25 15.84 51.95 7.53
CA ASN A 25 14.68 51.70 8.41
C ASN A 25 13.43 51.19 7.66
N SER A 26 13.44 49.95 7.17
CA SER A 26 12.17 49.24 6.91
C SER A 26 12.22 47.75 7.29
N PRO A 27 11.89 47.40 8.55
CA PRO A 27 11.68 46.01 8.96
C PRO A 27 10.37 45.40 8.43
N SER A 28 9.66 46.05 7.49
CA SER A 28 8.25 45.72 7.17
C SER A 28 8.02 45.11 5.77
N GLY A 29 9.08 44.89 4.99
CA GLY A 29 8.99 44.38 3.62
C GLY A 29 8.27 43.03 3.50
N PHE A 30 8.49 42.13 4.46
CA PHE A 30 7.90 40.77 4.44
C PHE A 30 6.38 40.79 4.70
N LEU A 31 5.93 41.57 5.70
CA LEU A 31 4.50 41.70 6.03
C LEU A 31 3.72 42.46 4.96
N GLN A 32 4.33 43.46 4.33
CA GLN A 32 3.72 44.16 3.19
C GLN A 32 3.66 43.27 1.94
N SER A 33 4.69 42.46 1.70
CA SER A 33 4.69 41.47 0.62
C SER A 33 3.61 40.41 0.84
N TRP A 34 3.47 39.92 2.07
CA TRP A 34 2.42 38.94 2.43
C TRP A 34 1.01 39.51 2.25
N ARG A 35 0.78 40.78 2.62
CA ARG A 35 -0.50 41.46 2.35
C ARG A 35 -0.76 41.59 0.85
N ARG A 36 0.25 41.89 0.02
CA ARG A 36 0.06 42.00 -1.44
C ARG A 36 -0.22 40.65 -2.08
N ILE A 37 0.50 39.61 -1.66
CA ILE A 37 0.31 38.23 -2.12
C ILE A 37 -1.09 37.74 -1.75
N SER A 38 -1.57 37.98 -0.51
CA SER A 38 -2.92 37.56 -0.11
C SER A 38 -4.02 38.30 -0.87
N HIS A 39 -3.81 39.57 -1.23
CA HIS A 39 -4.76 40.31 -2.08
C HIS A 39 -4.80 39.77 -3.50
N LEU A 40 -3.64 39.38 -4.06
CA LEU A 40 -3.56 38.72 -5.37
C LEU A 40 -4.26 37.36 -5.34
N ILE A 41 -3.96 36.50 -4.35
CA ILE A 41 -4.61 35.20 -4.18
C ILE A 41 -6.13 35.36 -4.08
N ARG A 42 -6.61 36.30 -3.26
CA ARG A 42 -8.05 36.55 -3.11
C ARG A 42 -8.68 37.03 -4.42
N LYS A 43 -8.00 37.90 -5.17
CA LYS A 43 -8.47 38.39 -6.48
C LYS A 43 -8.58 37.25 -7.49
N GLU A 44 -7.54 36.43 -7.62
CA GLU A 44 -7.52 35.30 -8.54
C GLU A 44 -8.55 34.24 -8.13
N PHE A 45 -8.69 33.93 -6.84
CA PHE A 45 -9.70 32.98 -6.37
C PHE A 45 -11.13 33.42 -6.70
N ILE A 46 -11.44 34.71 -6.49
CA ILE A 46 -12.74 35.27 -6.88
C ILE A 46 -12.92 35.25 -8.40
N GLN A 47 -11.87 35.51 -9.18
CA GLN A 47 -11.93 35.43 -10.64
C GLN A 47 -12.14 34.00 -11.14
N ILE A 48 -11.48 33.01 -10.54
CA ILE A 48 -11.63 31.58 -10.84
C ILE A 48 -13.06 31.13 -10.55
N VAL A 49 -13.60 31.44 -9.36
CA VAL A 49 -14.97 31.05 -8.96
C VAL A 49 -16.04 31.75 -9.81
N ARG A 50 -15.81 33.02 -10.19
CA ARG A 50 -16.79 33.78 -11.00
C ARG A 50 -16.80 33.33 -12.46
N ASN A 51 -15.70 32.79 -12.97
CA ASN A 51 -15.60 32.36 -14.36
C ASN A 51 -16.07 30.90 -14.49
N LYS A 52 -17.36 30.71 -14.75
CA LYS A 52 -18.04 29.40 -14.79
C LYS A 52 -17.35 28.36 -15.68
N GLN A 53 -16.67 28.80 -16.75
CA GLN A 53 -15.92 27.95 -17.66
C GLN A 53 -14.67 27.35 -17.00
N ASN A 54 -13.91 28.15 -16.25
CA ASN A 54 -12.69 27.70 -15.57
C ASN A 54 -13.02 26.94 -14.28
N PHE A 55 -14.06 27.38 -13.55
CA PHE A 55 -14.55 26.67 -12.37
C PHE A 55 -15.09 25.28 -12.72
N GLY A 56 -15.78 25.15 -13.87
CA GLY A 56 -16.22 23.85 -14.40
C GLY A 56 -15.04 22.91 -14.62
N LEU A 57 -13.98 23.36 -15.30
CA LEU A 57 -12.79 22.53 -15.54
C LEU A 57 -12.08 22.11 -14.24
N LEU A 58 -11.93 23.04 -13.30
CA LEU A 58 -11.32 22.81 -11.99
C LEU A 58 -12.11 21.84 -11.11
N MET A 59 -13.43 21.75 -11.27
CA MET A 59 -14.27 20.78 -10.55
C MET A 59 -14.43 19.46 -11.29
N ILE A 60 -14.55 19.49 -12.62
CA ILE A 60 -14.77 18.31 -13.46
C ILE A 60 -13.55 17.38 -13.38
N ALA A 61 -12.33 17.91 -13.41
CA ALA A 61 -11.11 17.09 -13.33
C ALA A 61 -11.05 16.24 -12.05
N PRO A 62 -11.14 16.80 -10.82
CA PRO A 62 -11.14 16.01 -9.60
C PRO A 62 -12.40 15.15 -9.42
N LEU A 63 -13.57 15.58 -9.92
CA LEU A 63 -14.78 14.74 -9.92
C LEU A 63 -14.62 13.50 -10.81
N LEU A 64 -14.10 13.67 -12.03
CA LEU A 64 -13.78 12.55 -12.92
C LEU A 64 -12.73 11.64 -12.30
N GLN A 65 -11.69 12.22 -11.69
CA GLN A 65 -10.67 11.46 -10.98
C GLN A 65 -11.29 10.64 -9.83
N LEU A 66 -12.23 11.20 -9.07
CA LEU A 66 -12.95 10.49 -8.01
C LEU A 66 -13.85 9.38 -8.57
N VAL A 67 -14.49 9.58 -9.73
CA VAL A 67 -15.27 8.54 -10.41
C VAL A 67 -14.35 7.42 -10.94
N VAL A 68 -13.23 7.78 -11.57
CA VAL A 68 -12.23 6.82 -12.07
C VAL A 68 -11.62 6.04 -10.92
N PHE A 69 -11.22 6.69 -9.82
CA PHE A 69 -10.75 5.98 -8.62
C PHE A 69 -11.85 5.17 -7.95
N GLY A 70 -13.09 5.67 -7.90
CA GLY A 70 -14.22 4.90 -7.39
C GLY A 70 -14.51 3.66 -8.22
N TYR A 71 -14.25 3.69 -9.53
CA TYR A 71 -14.39 2.54 -10.42
C TYR A 71 -13.16 1.62 -10.35
N ALA A 72 -11.94 2.16 -10.32
CA ALA A 72 -10.70 1.40 -10.17
C ALA A 72 -10.54 0.76 -8.78
N SER A 73 -11.12 1.37 -7.74
CA SER A 73 -11.17 0.79 -6.39
C SER A 73 -12.14 -0.38 -6.30
N ARG A 74 -13.03 -0.58 -7.30
CA ARG A 74 -13.80 -1.83 -7.47
C ARG A 74 -13.00 -2.97 -8.10
N LEU A 75 -11.67 -2.86 -8.14
CA LEU A 75 -10.81 -4.04 -8.16
C LEU A 75 -10.93 -4.75 -6.80
N ASP A 76 -12.15 -5.19 -6.47
CA ASP A 76 -12.37 -6.22 -5.47
C ASP A 76 -11.52 -7.41 -5.92
N VAL A 77 -10.59 -7.83 -5.08
CA VAL A 77 -9.74 -9.00 -5.31
C VAL A 77 -10.63 -10.24 -5.22
N LYS A 78 -11.33 -10.52 -6.32
CA LYS A 78 -12.21 -11.66 -6.53
C LYS A 78 -11.65 -12.50 -7.67
N ASP A 79 -11.93 -13.79 -7.64
CA ASP A 79 -11.47 -14.75 -8.65
C ASP A 79 -9.94 -14.87 -8.76
N VAL A 80 -9.22 -14.74 -7.64
CA VAL A 80 -7.77 -15.00 -7.61
C VAL A 80 -7.53 -16.45 -8.03
N THR A 81 -6.79 -16.67 -9.11
CA THR A 81 -6.50 -18.01 -9.60
C THR A 81 -5.47 -18.69 -8.69
N VAL A 82 -5.83 -19.84 -8.15
CA VAL A 82 -5.04 -20.59 -7.18
C VAL A 82 -4.69 -21.98 -7.71
N VAL A 83 -3.41 -22.34 -7.64
CA VAL A 83 -2.96 -23.73 -7.78
C VAL A 83 -2.68 -24.32 -6.39
N VAL A 84 -3.09 -25.56 -6.15
CA VAL A 84 -2.87 -26.23 -4.86
C VAL A 84 -1.87 -27.36 -5.03
N ALA A 85 -0.78 -27.35 -4.27
CA ALA A 85 0.10 -28.50 -4.11
C ALA A 85 -0.28 -29.27 -2.84
N ASP A 86 -1.04 -30.36 -3.01
CA ASP A 86 -1.45 -31.22 -1.89
C ASP A 86 -0.58 -32.47 -1.79
N MET A 87 0.40 -32.43 -0.87
CA MET A 87 1.27 -33.57 -0.61
C MET A 87 0.70 -34.52 0.47
N ASP A 88 -0.30 -34.10 1.26
CA ASP A 88 -0.87 -34.86 2.37
C ASP A 88 -2.00 -35.78 1.89
N ARG A 89 -2.85 -35.27 0.98
CA ARG A 89 -4.01 -35.97 0.40
C ARG A 89 -4.97 -36.58 1.42
N SER A 90 -4.93 -36.08 2.64
CA SER A 90 -5.80 -36.45 3.75
C SER A 90 -7.23 -35.94 3.60
N ALA A 91 -8.10 -36.26 4.55
CA ALA A 91 -9.41 -35.60 4.65
C ALA A 91 -9.25 -34.13 5.07
N LEU A 92 -8.26 -33.85 5.92
CA LEU A 92 -8.04 -32.53 6.51
C LEU A 92 -7.47 -31.52 5.49
N SER A 93 -6.53 -31.95 4.65
CA SER A 93 -6.04 -31.16 3.50
C SER A 93 -7.17 -30.76 2.55
N ARG A 94 -8.05 -31.69 2.18
CA ARG A 94 -9.24 -31.40 1.35
C ARG A 94 -10.17 -30.38 1.99
N GLN A 95 -10.36 -30.41 3.31
CA GLN A 95 -11.18 -29.40 3.98
C GLN A 95 -10.55 -28.00 3.92
N ILE A 96 -9.22 -27.90 3.99
CA ILE A 96 -8.53 -26.61 3.78
C ILE A 96 -8.82 -26.10 2.37
N VAL A 97 -8.63 -26.96 1.36
CA VAL A 97 -8.89 -26.62 -0.04
C VAL A 97 -10.35 -26.17 -0.25
N ASP A 98 -11.30 -26.87 0.35
CA ASP A 98 -12.72 -26.51 0.32
C ASP A 98 -12.99 -25.16 1.00
N ALA A 99 -12.32 -24.85 2.11
CA ALA A 99 -12.46 -23.57 2.80
C ALA A 99 -12.02 -22.40 1.89
N PHE A 100 -10.94 -22.58 1.13
CA PHE A 100 -10.50 -21.60 0.12
C PHE A 100 -11.54 -21.47 -1.00
N SER A 101 -12.03 -22.58 -1.55
CA SER A 101 -13.02 -22.55 -2.63
C SER A 101 -14.36 -21.93 -2.21
N ARG A 102 -14.79 -22.11 -0.97
CA ARG A 102 -16.07 -21.58 -0.45
C ARG A 102 -16.03 -20.09 -0.10
N SER A 103 -14.84 -19.52 0.06
CA SER A 103 -14.67 -18.11 0.45
C SER A 103 -15.14 -17.12 -0.62
N GLY A 104 -15.20 -17.54 -1.89
CA GLY A 104 -15.60 -16.68 -3.03
C GLY A 104 -14.51 -15.71 -3.52
N TYR A 105 -13.37 -15.63 -2.85
CA TYR A 105 -12.22 -14.81 -3.28
C TYR A 105 -11.25 -15.58 -4.18
N PHE A 106 -11.23 -16.91 -4.03
CA PHE A 106 -10.26 -17.79 -4.65
C PHE A 106 -10.92 -18.76 -5.63
N LYS A 107 -10.33 -18.89 -6.82
CA LYS A 107 -10.72 -19.84 -7.84
C LYS A 107 -9.60 -20.86 -8.02
N ILE A 108 -9.86 -22.09 -7.59
CA ILE A 108 -8.90 -23.18 -7.75
C ILE A 108 -8.87 -23.59 -9.22
N VAL A 109 -7.73 -23.39 -9.88
CA VAL A 109 -7.54 -23.72 -11.30
C VAL A 109 -7.00 -25.12 -11.50
N ASP A 110 -6.18 -25.62 -10.55
CA ASP A 110 -5.62 -26.96 -10.61
C ASP A 110 -5.11 -27.44 -9.24
N GLN A 111 -4.94 -28.75 -9.11
CA GLN A 111 -4.30 -29.41 -7.97
C GLN A 111 -3.13 -30.27 -8.46
N VAL A 112 -1.93 -29.90 -8.04
CA VAL A 112 -0.68 -30.55 -8.43
C VAL A 112 -0.13 -31.43 -7.33
N ASN A 113 0.65 -32.42 -7.75
CA ASN A 113 1.20 -33.47 -6.88
C ASN A 113 2.69 -33.29 -6.60
N SER A 114 3.28 -32.15 -6.98
CA SER A 114 4.65 -31.77 -6.68
C SER A 114 4.74 -30.26 -6.50
N TYR A 115 5.64 -29.81 -5.63
CA TYR A 115 5.95 -28.38 -5.50
C TYR A 115 6.57 -27.80 -6.78
N ASP A 116 7.38 -28.57 -7.51
CA ASP A 116 8.02 -28.08 -8.74
C ASP A 116 6.98 -27.78 -9.85
N ALA A 117 5.85 -28.49 -9.83
CA ALA A 117 4.77 -28.24 -10.77
C ALA A 117 4.10 -26.89 -10.50
N VAL A 118 4.13 -26.37 -9.27
CA VAL A 118 3.56 -25.05 -8.93
C VAL A 118 4.25 -23.93 -9.70
N ASP A 119 5.57 -24.02 -9.84
CA ASP A 119 6.37 -22.98 -10.48
C ASP A 119 5.94 -22.73 -11.92
N ASP A 120 5.59 -23.77 -12.68
CA ASP A 120 5.13 -23.64 -14.07
C ASP A 120 3.80 -22.86 -14.16
N TYR A 121 2.87 -23.08 -13.23
CA TYR A 121 1.58 -22.37 -13.20
C TYR A 121 1.76 -20.90 -12.82
N MET A 122 2.65 -20.62 -11.86
CA MET A 122 2.99 -19.27 -11.43
C MET A 122 3.74 -18.50 -12.53
N LEU A 123 4.74 -19.11 -13.17
CA LEU A 123 5.54 -18.49 -14.23
C LEU A 123 4.73 -18.22 -15.50
N ARG A 124 3.77 -19.09 -15.84
CA ARG A 124 2.86 -18.87 -16.97
C ARG A 124 1.76 -17.86 -16.68
N GLY A 125 1.63 -17.39 -15.43
CA GLY A 125 0.53 -16.53 -15.00
C GLY A 125 -0.83 -17.23 -15.03
N THR A 126 -0.86 -18.57 -15.05
CA THR A 126 -2.11 -19.36 -15.00
C THR A 126 -2.69 -19.35 -13.58
N ALA A 127 -1.82 -19.30 -12.57
CA ALA A 127 -2.18 -19.06 -11.18
C ALA A 127 -1.45 -17.82 -10.66
N SER A 128 -2.15 -16.94 -9.94
CA SER A 128 -1.57 -15.78 -9.25
C SER A 128 -1.22 -16.09 -7.80
N MET A 129 -1.62 -17.26 -7.30
CA MET A 129 -1.33 -17.74 -5.96
C MET A 129 -1.18 -19.26 -5.96
N ALA A 130 -0.37 -19.78 -5.05
CA ALA A 130 -0.26 -21.19 -4.76
C ALA A 130 -0.39 -21.51 -3.28
N ILE A 131 -1.06 -22.61 -2.96
CA ILE A 131 -1.19 -23.15 -1.60
C ILE A 131 -0.38 -24.43 -1.51
N LEU A 132 0.50 -24.52 -0.52
CA LEU A 132 1.45 -25.61 -0.34
C LEU A 132 1.09 -26.35 0.95
N ILE A 133 0.57 -27.57 0.79
CA ILE A 133 0.17 -28.43 1.90
C ILE A 133 1.26 -29.50 2.12
N PRO A 134 1.91 -29.54 3.30
CA PRO A 134 2.96 -30.50 3.58
C PRO A 134 2.42 -31.93 3.73
N PRO A 135 3.21 -32.97 3.41
CA PRO A 135 2.77 -34.39 3.37
C PRO A 135 2.41 -35.03 4.71
N ASP A 136 2.57 -34.29 5.81
CA ASP A 136 2.33 -34.77 7.17
C ASP A 136 1.32 -33.90 7.92
N LEU A 137 0.52 -33.12 7.19
CA LEU A 137 -0.35 -32.11 7.79
C LEU A 137 -1.35 -32.74 8.77
N GLU A 138 -2.10 -33.77 8.34
CA GLU A 138 -3.06 -34.46 9.19
C GLU A 138 -2.37 -35.14 10.38
N ARG A 139 -1.23 -35.77 10.14
CA ARG A 139 -0.43 -36.43 11.18
C ARG A 139 0.08 -35.45 12.23
N GLN A 140 0.59 -34.29 11.81
CA GLN A 140 1.07 -33.24 12.70
C GLN A 140 -0.07 -32.66 13.53
N ILE A 141 -1.19 -32.37 12.88
CA ILE A 141 -2.37 -31.83 13.54
C ILE A 141 -2.88 -32.85 14.56
N HIS A 142 -3.08 -34.12 14.21
CA HIS A 142 -3.49 -35.18 15.14
C HIS A 142 -2.47 -35.42 16.27
N GLY A 143 -1.17 -35.26 16.00
CA GLY A 143 -0.09 -35.40 16.98
C GLY A 143 0.13 -34.18 17.89
N TYR A 144 -0.83 -33.26 17.99
CA TYR A 144 -0.74 -32.00 18.77
C TYR A 144 0.43 -31.10 18.37
N ARG A 145 0.84 -31.13 17.11
CA ARG A 145 1.89 -30.29 16.54
C ARG A 145 1.30 -29.24 15.61
N THR A 146 2.04 -28.13 15.47
CA THR A 146 1.72 -27.10 14.49
C THR A 146 2.06 -27.58 13.09
N ALA A 147 1.08 -27.58 12.19
CA ALA A 147 1.32 -27.75 10.76
C ALA A 147 1.54 -26.39 10.11
N LYS A 148 2.50 -26.32 9.17
CA LYS A 148 2.81 -25.11 8.41
C LYS A 148 2.23 -25.24 7.00
N VAL A 149 1.18 -24.48 6.69
CA VAL A 149 0.66 -24.36 5.32
C VAL A 149 1.37 -23.17 4.66
N GLY A 150 1.96 -23.43 3.50
CA GLY A 150 2.62 -22.41 2.70
C GLY A 150 1.64 -21.70 1.77
N VAL A 151 1.88 -20.41 1.56
CA VAL A 151 1.14 -19.58 0.61
C VAL A 151 2.17 -18.80 -0.20
N LEU A 152 2.14 -18.99 -1.51
CA LEU A 152 2.95 -18.26 -2.48
C LEU A 152 2.02 -17.35 -3.28
N ILE A 153 2.38 -16.09 -3.47
CA ILE A 153 1.55 -15.09 -4.15
C ILE A 153 2.43 -14.36 -5.16
N ASP A 154 1.89 -14.10 -6.34
CA ASP A 154 2.53 -13.26 -7.35
C ASP A 154 2.66 -11.81 -6.83
N GLY A 155 3.89 -11.31 -6.80
CA GLY A 155 4.25 -10.01 -6.25
C GLY A 155 4.22 -8.85 -7.25
N VAL A 156 3.76 -9.05 -8.49
CA VAL A 156 3.72 -8.00 -9.53
C VAL A 156 2.93 -6.77 -9.06
N ASP A 157 1.80 -6.96 -8.38
CA ASP A 157 1.06 -5.90 -7.69
C ASP A 157 1.12 -6.14 -6.18
N THR A 158 1.96 -5.37 -5.49
CA THR A 158 2.15 -5.48 -4.04
C THR A 158 0.89 -5.16 -3.23
N THR A 159 0.00 -4.31 -3.74
CA THR A 159 -1.24 -3.91 -3.05
C THR A 159 -2.24 -5.07 -3.11
N THR A 160 -2.41 -5.64 -4.29
CA THR A 160 -3.23 -6.84 -4.49
C THR A 160 -2.66 -8.02 -3.72
N ALA A 161 -1.36 -8.29 -3.81
CA ALA A 161 -0.70 -9.38 -3.09
C ALA A 161 -0.87 -9.28 -1.56
N GLY A 162 -0.79 -8.06 -1.00
CA GLY A 162 -1.05 -7.82 0.42
C GLY A 162 -2.49 -8.17 0.82
N THR A 163 -3.46 -7.77 0.01
CA THR A 163 -4.88 -8.08 0.23
C THR A 163 -5.16 -9.58 0.13
N VAL A 164 -4.66 -10.24 -0.93
CA VAL A 164 -4.74 -11.69 -1.13
C VAL A 164 -4.18 -12.46 0.07
N SER A 165 -2.99 -12.05 0.54
CA SER A 165 -2.32 -12.65 1.69
C SER A 165 -3.18 -12.55 2.96
N GLY A 166 -3.77 -11.38 3.21
CA GLY A 166 -4.68 -11.16 4.34
C GLY A 166 -5.91 -12.07 4.31
N TYR A 167 -6.53 -12.26 3.14
CA TYR A 167 -7.65 -13.19 2.99
C TYR A 167 -7.24 -14.64 3.21
N ALA A 168 -6.14 -15.08 2.61
CA ALA A 168 -5.61 -16.43 2.80
C ALA A 168 -5.31 -16.72 4.28
N GLN A 169 -4.68 -15.76 4.98
CA GLN A 169 -4.40 -15.86 6.40
C GLN A 169 -5.68 -15.93 7.24
N SER A 170 -6.70 -15.14 6.91
CA SER A 170 -8.00 -15.13 7.60
C SER A 170 -8.70 -16.49 7.48
N ILE A 171 -8.69 -17.09 6.28
CA ILE A 171 -9.26 -18.43 6.03
C ILE A 171 -8.52 -19.49 6.85
N LEU A 172 -7.18 -19.49 6.81
CA LEU A 172 -6.38 -20.46 7.57
C LEU A 172 -6.55 -20.32 9.08
N GLN A 173 -6.70 -19.10 9.59
CA GLN A 173 -7.00 -18.84 11.01
C GLN A 173 -8.38 -19.35 11.39
N GLY A 174 -9.41 -19.08 10.57
CA GLY A 174 -10.76 -19.59 10.78
C GLY A 174 -10.78 -21.12 10.82
N PHE A 175 -10.14 -21.76 9.84
CA PHE A 175 -9.99 -23.21 9.82
C PHE A 175 -9.25 -23.76 11.06
N SER A 176 -8.19 -23.07 11.51
CA SER A 176 -7.49 -23.46 12.73
C SER A 176 -8.39 -23.39 13.96
N LEU A 177 -9.29 -22.40 14.05
CA LEU A 177 -10.26 -22.29 15.15
C LEU A 177 -11.29 -23.41 15.08
N ASP A 178 -11.80 -23.74 13.89
CA ASP A 178 -12.76 -24.82 13.71
C ASP A 178 -12.17 -26.16 14.16
N VAL A 179 -10.94 -26.47 13.73
CA VAL A 179 -10.21 -27.68 14.18
C VAL A 179 -10.02 -27.70 15.70
N MET A 180 -9.76 -26.55 16.33
CA MET A 180 -9.64 -26.46 17.80
C MET A 180 -10.96 -26.73 18.50
N THR A 181 -12.06 -26.13 18.02
CA THR A 181 -13.38 -26.31 18.64
C THR A 181 -13.89 -27.74 18.51
N GLU A 182 -13.66 -28.39 17.36
CA GLU A 182 -14.00 -29.80 17.15
C GLU A 182 -13.19 -30.70 18.09
N ARG A 183 -11.92 -30.39 18.32
CA ARG A 183 -11.10 -31.12 19.31
C ARG A 183 -11.58 -30.92 20.73
N VAL A 184 -11.94 -29.70 21.12
CA VAL A 184 -12.50 -29.43 22.46
C VAL A 184 -13.81 -30.21 22.66
N ARG A 185 -14.63 -30.32 21.62
CA ARG A 185 -15.85 -31.14 21.64
C ARG A 185 -15.56 -32.63 21.76
N GLN A 186 -14.58 -33.14 21.03
CA GLN A 186 -14.15 -34.54 21.12
C GLN A 186 -13.49 -34.87 22.46
N MET A 187 -12.88 -33.87 23.11
CA MET A 187 -12.22 -34.00 24.42
C MET A 187 -13.13 -33.60 25.61
N GLN A 188 -14.46 -33.56 25.44
CA GLN A 188 -15.45 -33.34 26.53
C GLN A 188 -15.49 -34.48 27.58
N GLY A 189 -14.36 -34.76 28.20
CA GLY A 189 -14.23 -35.71 29.30
C GLY A 189 -12.99 -35.54 30.17
N HIS A 190 -11.95 -34.81 29.74
CA HIS A 190 -10.78 -34.57 30.57
C HIS A 190 -10.41 -33.09 30.54
N LEU A 191 -10.62 -32.43 31.68
CA LEU A 191 -10.09 -31.10 31.99
C LEU A 191 -8.57 -31.15 31.80
N TYR A 192 -7.94 -30.19 31.10
CA TYR A 192 -6.73 -29.46 31.54
C TYR A 192 -6.09 -28.62 30.42
N ASP A 193 -5.61 -27.45 30.85
CA ASP A 193 -4.47 -26.65 30.38
C ASP A 193 -4.54 -25.92 29.01
N THR A 194 -4.99 -24.67 29.07
CA THR A 194 -5.03 -23.65 28.00
C THR A 194 -3.66 -23.00 27.71
N SER A 195 -2.52 -23.62 28.03
CA SER A 195 -1.22 -22.93 27.96
C SER A 195 -0.49 -22.98 26.61
N ASN A 196 -0.98 -23.69 25.57
CA ASN A 196 -0.29 -23.63 24.25
C ASN A 196 -1.13 -24.01 23.00
N PRO A 197 -1.99 -23.14 22.47
CA PRO A 197 -2.65 -23.36 21.18
C PRO A 197 -1.70 -23.01 20.03
N ARG A 198 -0.94 -23.98 19.51
CA ARG A 198 -0.11 -23.80 18.30
C ARG A 198 -0.44 -24.85 17.27
N ILE A 199 -1.39 -24.59 16.36
CA ILE A 199 -1.79 -25.64 15.40
C ILE A 199 -1.64 -25.24 13.93
N ILE A 200 -1.73 -23.97 13.53
CA ILE A 200 -1.40 -23.58 12.16
C ILE A 200 -0.68 -22.24 12.15
N MET A 201 0.56 -22.24 11.65
CA MET A 201 1.30 -21.00 11.36
C MET A 201 1.40 -20.87 9.84
N PRO A 202 0.95 -19.74 9.25
CA PRO A 202 1.25 -19.47 7.84
C PRO A 202 2.77 -19.49 7.70
N ALA A 203 3.30 -20.28 6.76
CA ALA A 203 4.75 -20.47 6.63
C ALA A 203 5.53 -19.21 6.18
N GLY A 204 4.88 -18.05 6.12
CA GLY A 204 5.42 -16.78 5.65
C GLY A 204 6.39 -16.07 6.61
N THR A 205 6.73 -16.63 7.78
CA THR A 205 7.70 -15.96 8.68
C THR A 205 8.99 -16.72 8.95
N ASP A 206 9.03 -18.06 8.83
CA ASP A 206 10.24 -18.83 9.22
C ASP A 206 10.38 -20.13 8.42
N ALA A 207 10.92 -20.02 7.20
CA ALA A 207 11.91 -20.92 6.60
C ALA A 207 12.16 -20.54 5.11
N GLY A 208 13.34 -19.96 4.88
CA GLY A 208 13.92 -19.54 3.60
C GLY A 208 13.44 -20.19 2.30
N ARG A 209 12.73 -19.39 1.50
CA ARG A 209 13.00 -19.14 0.07
C ARG A 209 12.01 -18.08 -0.43
N ALA A 210 12.14 -16.87 0.10
CA ALA A 210 11.70 -15.67 -0.62
C ALA A 210 12.68 -15.48 -1.79
N TRP A 211 12.39 -16.08 -2.93
CA TRP A 211 13.06 -15.67 -4.15
C TRP A 211 12.51 -14.28 -4.50
N PHE A 212 13.42 -13.31 -4.57
CA PHE A 212 13.21 -11.89 -4.89
C PHE A 212 12.61 -10.97 -3.81
N THR A 213 13.24 -10.87 -2.65
CA THR A 213 13.20 -9.59 -1.91
C THR A 213 14.44 -9.37 -1.02
N PRO A 214 15.60 -8.98 -1.58
CA PRO A 214 16.66 -8.37 -0.80
C PRO A 214 16.27 -6.90 -0.54
N ASN A 215 16.00 -6.57 0.73
CA ASN A 215 15.71 -5.23 1.27
C ASN A 215 14.28 -4.67 1.10
N LEU A 216 13.37 -5.08 1.99
CA LEU A 216 12.31 -4.17 2.45
C LEU A 216 12.82 -3.32 3.61
N ASN A 217 13.65 -2.33 3.29
CA ASN A 217 13.87 -1.19 4.19
C ASN A 217 12.63 -0.28 4.10
N SER A 218 11.66 -0.51 4.97
CA SER A 218 10.51 0.38 5.12
C SER A 218 10.93 1.64 5.89
N LYS A 219 11.47 2.64 5.18
CA LYS A 219 11.51 4.04 5.66
C LYS A 219 11.35 5.01 4.47
N SER A 220 10.30 5.83 4.54
CA SER A 220 10.01 7.01 3.70
C SER A 220 9.70 6.80 2.22
N PHE A 221 8.51 6.28 1.88
CA PHE A 221 7.94 6.45 0.52
C PHE A 221 6.69 7.33 0.45
N PHE A 222 6.08 7.73 1.57
CA PHE A 222 4.85 8.54 1.55
C PHE A 222 5.08 10.06 1.47
N VAL A 223 6.29 10.56 1.74
CA VAL A 223 6.49 12.02 1.86
C VAL A 223 6.65 12.73 0.50
N PRO A 224 7.40 12.22 -0.50
CA PRO A 224 7.54 12.94 -1.78
C PRO A 224 6.26 12.88 -2.63
N GLY A 225 5.55 11.75 -2.63
CA GLY A 225 4.37 11.54 -3.47
C GLY A 225 3.16 12.39 -3.08
N VAL A 226 2.94 12.60 -1.77
CA VAL A 226 1.85 13.46 -1.29
C VAL A 226 2.17 14.94 -1.53
N VAL A 227 3.44 15.34 -1.45
CA VAL A 227 3.85 16.73 -1.74
C VAL A 227 3.60 17.07 -3.21
N VAL A 228 3.92 16.17 -4.15
CA VAL A 228 3.65 16.38 -5.59
C VAL A 228 2.14 16.43 -5.87
N LEU A 229 1.35 15.58 -5.21
CA LEU A 229 -0.11 15.58 -5.36
C LEU A 229 -0.77 16.88 -4.86
N ILE A 230 -0.24 17.46 -3.78
CA ILE A 230 -0.74 18.73 -3.22
C ILE A 230 -0.24 19.95 -4.02
N LEU A 231 0.93 19.85 -4.66
CA LEU A 231 1.48 20.96 -5.47
C LEU A 231 0.82 21.09 -6.85
N VAL A 232 0.22 20.00 -7.35
CA VAL A 232 -0.44 19.92 -8.67
C VAL A 232 -1.96 20.10 -8.57
N ALA A 233 -2.54 19.95 -7.38
CA ALA A 233 -3.94 20.29 -7.08
C ALA A 233 -4.11 21.79 -6.81
#